data_AF-A0A2K1NVW2-F1
#
_entry.id   AF-A0A2K1NVW2-F1
#
_cell.length_a   1.000
_cell.length_b   1.000
_cell.length_c   1.000
_cell.angle_alpha   90.00
_cell.angle_beta   90.00
_cell.angle_gamma   90.00
#
_symmetry.space_group_name_H-M   'P 1'
#
loop_
_entity.id
_entity.type
_entity.pdbx_description
1 polymer ?
#
loop_
_entity_poly.entity_id
_entity_poly.type
_entity_poly.pdbx_seq_one_letter_code
_entity_poly.pdbx_strand_id
1 'polypeptide(L)'
;MKRVGFFMILGAAVLLLFGCAGNGVLRGVSQEPVGGWLVTLLKDENNNGVYDDLENYFYIAIDVNDDDDGYVPVAVDKYGDPIEEITATFSMNGNKVEFTMERLDVYSYELTGIFHNESDDSNDLMAGEYEGNNGFYDVEGFWFAFRYDFPPAGAAIEGYNPLEGRKDEIEELIKVKTGYEVDLDFFELTK
;
A
#
# COMPACT_ATOMS: atom_id res chain seq x y z
N MET A 1 13.12 55.76 -21.38
CA MET A 1 14.26 54.81 -21.48
C MET A 1 15.06 54.98 -20.19
N LYS A 2 15.45 54.01 -19.36
CA LYS A 2 15.33 52.55 -19.30
C LYS A 2 15.39 52.18 -17.79
N ARG A 3 14.40 51.38 -17.38
CA ARG A 3 14.34 50.31 -16.36
C ARG A 3 15.23 50.38 -15.10
N VAL A 4 14.53 50.47 -13.97
CA VAL A 4 14.97 50.14 -12.61
C VAL A 4 15.31 48.64 -12.54
N GLY A 5 16.50 48.33 -12.05
CA GLY A 5 17.00 46.96 -11.88
C GLY A 5 16.38 46.27 -10.67
N PHE A 6 15.81 45.10 -10.92
CA PHE A 6 15.29 44.16 -9.93
C PHE A 6 16.46 43.50 -9.19
N PHE A 7 16.41 43.48 -7.85
CA PHE A 7 17.28 42.64 -7.01
C PHE A 7 16.67 41.23 -6.95
N MET A 8 17.38 40.23 -7.48
CA MET A 8 17.12 38.81 -7.22
C MET A 8 18.12 38.33 -6.17
N ILE A 9 17.63 37.98 -4.98
CA ILE A 9 18.37 37.24 -3.97
C ILE A 9 18.32 35.78 -4.40
N LEU A 10 19.43 35.27 -4.94
CA LEU A 10 19.60 33.86 -5.24
C LEU A 10 20.13 33.17 -3.98
N GLY A 11 19.27 32.34 -3.37
CA GLY A 11 19.60 31.53 -2.20
C GLY A 11 20.72 30.55 -2.49
N ALA A 12 21.72 30.54 -1.62
CA ALA A 12 22.80 29.57 -1.61
C ALA A 12 22.28 28.20 -1.14
N ALA A 13 22.44 27.16 -1.96
CA ALA A 13 22.46 25.78 -1.49
C ALA A 13 23.88 25.24 -1.70
N VAL A 14 24.58 25.07 -0.58
CA VAL A 14 25.96 24.60 -0.49
C VAL A 14 25.99 23.11 -0.80
N LEU A 15 26.71 22.75 -1.87
CA LEU A 15 27.26 21.42 -2.06
C LEU A 15 28.31 21.15 -0.97
N LEU A 16 28.09 20.11 -0.15
CA LEU A 16 29.17 19.45 0.58
C LEU A 16 29.14 17.94 0.28
N LEU A 17 30.10 17.55 -0.54
CA LEU A 17 30.61 16.20 -0.70
C LEU A 17 31.31 15.75 0.59
N PHE A 18 31.13 14.48 0.96
CA PHE A 18 32.19 13.47 1.22
C PHE A 18 31.86 12.51 2.38
N GLY A 19 31.86 11.23 2.03
CA GLY A 19 32.12 10.08 2.90
C GLY A 19 31.43 8.85 2.32
N CYS A 20 32.06 7.73 1.97
CA CYS A 20 33.44 7.27 1.96
C CYS A 20 33.54 6.19 0.87
N ALA A 21 34.72 6.02 0.27
CA ALA A 21 35.01 4.84 -0.53
C ALA A 21 34.99 3.59 0.36
N GLY A 22 34.05 2.68 0.07
CA GLY A 22 33.95 1.34 0.61
C GLY A 22 33.23 0.48 -0.44
N ASN A 23 33.85 -0.62 -0.83
CA ASN A 23 33.45 -1.49 -1.93
C ASN A 23 31.99 -1.97 -1.85
N GLY A 24 31.29 -1.95 -2.99
CA GLY A 24 30.00 -2.61 -3.17
C GLY A 24 28.86 -1.61 -3.26
N VAL A 25 28.43 -1.33 -4.48
CA VAL A 25 27.14 -0.70 -4.72
C VAL A 25 26.08 -1.73 -4.30
N LEU A 26 25.58 -1.64 -3.06
CA LEU A 26 24.36 -2.31 -2.62
C LEU A 26 23.17 -1.59 -3.28
N ARG A 27 23.08 -1.61 -4.61
CA ARG A 27 21.92 -1.06 -5.34
C ARG A 27 20.87 -2.14 -5.44
N GLY A 28 19.67 -1.79 -5.04
CA GLY A 28 18.54 -2.67 -4.87
C GLY A 28 17.65 -2.09 -3.79
N VAL A 29 16.42 -1.72 -4.15
CA VAL A 29 15.34 -1.64 -3.15
C VAL A 29 15.08 -3.03 -2.57
N SER A 30 14.40 -3.09 -1.41
CA SER A 30 14.10 -4.38 -0.77
C SER A 30 13.25 -5.24 -1.70
N GLN A 31 13.50 -6.55 -1.76
CA GLN A 31 12.62 -7.51 -2.45
C GLN A 31 11.46 -7.95 -1.56
N GLU A 32 11.48 -7.60 -0.28
CA GLU A 32 10.50 -8.07 0.68
C GLU A 32 9.06 -7.70 0.29
N PRO A 33 8.69 -6.49 -0.17
CA PRO A 33 7.29 -6.21 -0.51
C PRO A 33 6.85 -6.77 -1.88
N VAL A 34 7.75 -7.41 -2.65
CA VAL A 34 7.44 -7.90 -4.00
C VAL A 34 6.43 -9.05 -3.96
N GLY A 35 5.43 -9.00 -4.83
CA GLY A 35 4.38 -10.03 -4.92
C GLY A 35 2.97 -9.45 -4.88
N GLY A 36 1.98 -10.33 -4.71
CA GLY A 36 0.57 -9.98 -4.65
C GLY A 36 0.09 -9.60 -3.26
N TRP A 37 -0.82 -8.64 -3.21
CA TRP A 37 -1.38 -8.08 -1.98
C TRP A 37 -2.89 -7.84 -2.15
N LEU A 38 -3.68 -8.16 -1.13
CA LEU A 38 -5.04 -7.62 -0.98
C LEU A 38 -5.00 -6.51 0.05
N VAL A 39 -5.25 -5.29 -0.40
CA VAL A 39 -5.35 -4.08 0.41
C VAL A 39 -6.80 -3.88 0.80
N THR A 40 -7.08 -3.65 2.08
CA THR A 40 -8.41 -3.45 2.65
C THR A 40 -8.45 -2.14 3.43
N LEU A 41 -9.49 -1.34 3.23
CA LEU A 41 -9.74 -0.07 3.91
C LEU A 41 -10.98 -0.21 4.78
N LEU A 42 -10.86 0.11 6.06
CA LEU A 42 -11.91 0.01 7.06
C LEU A 42 -12.15 1.33 7.78
N LYS A 43 -13.40 1.57 8.16
CA LYS A 43 -13.81 2.68 9.04
C LYS A 43 -14.33 2.14 10.37
N ASP A 44 -14.22 2.97 11.39
CA ASP A 44 -14.96 2.84 12.64
C ASP A 44 -16.17 3.78 12.58
N GLU A 45 -17.22 3.38 11.85
CA GLU A 45 -18.39 4.25 11.59
C GLU A 45 -19.14 4.58 12.90
N ASN A 46 -19.15 3.64 13.84
CA ASN A 46 -19.89 3.75 15.10
C ASN A 46 -19.05 4.33 16.27
N ASN A 47 -17.76 4.61 16.03
CA ASN A 47 -16.78 5.17 16.98
C ASN A 47 -16.64 4.34 18.26
N ASN A 48 -16.61 3.01 18.15
CA ASN A 48 -16.43 2.09 19.28
C ASN A 48 -14.96 1.67 19.51
N GLY A 49 -14.03 2.12 18.65
CA GLY A 49 -12.62 1.74 18.67
C GLY A 49 -12.29 0.46 17.90
N VAL A 50 -13.25 -0.11 17.17
CA VAL A 50 -13.11 -1.29 16.31
C VAL A 50 -13.42 -0.88 14.88
N TYR A 51 -12.49 -1.15 13.98
CA TYR A 51 -12.70 -0.92 12.55
C TYR A 51 -13.46 -2.12 11.96
N ASP A 52 -14.75 -1.92 11.66
CA ASP A 52 -15.70 -2.98 11.28
C ASP A 52 -16.51 -2.67 10.02
N ASP A 53 -16.41 -1.46 9.46
CA ASP A 53 -17.12 -1.06 8.23
C ASP A 53 -16.17 -1.02 7.03
N LEU A 54 -16.46 -1.81 6.00
CA LEU A 54 -15.66 -1.90 4.79
C LEU A 54 -15.87 -0.66 3.90
N GLU A 55 -14.83 0.15 3.73
CA GLU A 55 -14.84 1.25 2.77
C GLU A 55 -14.50 0.78 1.36
N ASN A 56 -13.41 0.02 1.22
CA ASN A 56 -12.96 -0.47 -0.09
C ASN A 56 -11.93 -1.61 0.03
N TYR A 57 -11.65 -2.29 -1.09
CA TYR A 57 -10.55 -3.24 -1.19
C TYR A 57 -9.96 -3.27 -2.60
N PHE A 58 -8.69 -3.66 -2.72
CA PHE A 58 -7.96 -3.72 -3.98
C PHE A 58 -6.97 -4.87 -4.01
N TYR A 59 -6.76 -5.47 -5.19
CA TYR A 59 -5.65 -6.39 -5.42
C TYR A 59 -4.51 -5.67 -6.13
N ILE A 60 -3.28 -5.91 -5.69
CA ILE A 60 -2.11 -5.16 -6.16
C ILE A 60 -0.95 -6.13 -6.33
N ALA A 61 -0.27 -6.04 -7.46
CA ALA A 61 1.02 -6.68 -7.68
C ALA A 61 2.12 -5.63 -7.54
N ILE A 62 3.14 -5.90 -6.73
CA ILE A 62 4.29 -5.03 -6.55
C ILE A 62 5.52 -5.73 -7.13
N ASP A 63 6.19 -5.09 -8.07
CA ASP A 63 7.48 -5.52 -8.61
C ASP A 63 8.56 -4.47 -8.37
N VAL A 64 9.83 -4.85 -8.55
CA VAL A 64 10.94 -3.89 -8.62
C VAL A 64 11.13 -3.44 -10.06
N ASN A 65 11.44 -2.16 -10.26
CA ASN A 65 11.67 -1.59 -11.59
C ASN A 65 12.95 -2.13 -12.24
N ASP A 66 13.08 -1.96 -13.56
CA ASP A 66 14.23 -2.46 -14.35
C ASP A 66 15.59 -1.89 -13.89
N ASP A 67 15.58 -0.74 -13.20
CA ASP A 67 16.77 -0.06 -12.68
C ASP A 67 17.15 -0.49 -11.25
N ASP A 68 16.40 -1.41 -10.64
CA ASP A 68 16.54 -1.91 -9.27
C ASP A 68 16.55 -0.81 -8.18
N ASP A 69 15.95 0.35 -8.45
CA ASP A 69 15.99 1.53 -7.57
C ASP A 69 14.61 2.04 -7.13
N GLY A 70 13.54 1.33 -7.51
CA GLY A 70 12.17 1.64 -7.13
C GLY A 70 11.21 0.47 -7.31
N TYR A 71 9.95 0.70 -6.94
CA TYR A 71 8.87 -0.28 -7.09
C TYR A 71 7.90 0.15 -8.20
N VAL A 72 7.27 -0.83 -8.83
CA VAL A 72 6.22 -0.65 -9.84
C VAL A 72 4.98 -1.39 -9.35
N PRO A 73 4.07 -0.72 -8.62
CA PRO A 73 2.80 -1.32 -8.26
C PRO A 73 1.84 -1.31 -9.45
N VAL A 74 1.06 -2.37 -9.59
CA VAL A 74 0.01 -2.51 -10.59
C VAL A 74 -1.27 -2.93 -9.87
N ALA A 75 -2.32 -2.13 -10.02
CA ALA A 75 -3.65 -2.55 -9.60
C ALA A 75 -4.14 -3.65 -10.53
N VAL A 76 -4.58 -4.77 -9.94
CA VAL A 76 -4.99 -5.96 -10.67
C VAL A 76 -6.36 -6.42 -10.16
N ASP A 77 -7.03 -7.26 -10.93
CA ASP A 77 -8.19 -7.99 -10.45
C ASP A 77 -7.77 -9.20 -9.59
N LYS A 78 -8.76 -9.94 -9.09
CA LYS A 78 -8.50 -11.15 -8.28
C LYS A 78 -7.77 -12.28 -9.02
N TYR A 79 -7.55 -12.15 -10.33
CA TYR A 79 -6.81 -13.10 -11.16
C TYR A 79 -5.40 -12.60 -11.49
N GLY A 80 -5.04 -11.40 -11.04
CA GLY A 80 -3.77 -10.77 -11.36
C GLY A 80 -3.78 -10.06 -12.71
N ASP A 81 -4.94 -9.91 -13.37
CA ASP A 81 -5.04 -9.16 -14.63
C ASP A 81 -5.06 -7.65 -14.33
N PRO A 82 -4.22 -6.82 -14.99
CA PRO A 82 -4.16 -5.39 -14.75
C PRO A 82 -5.49 -4.66 -14.97
N ILE A 83 -5.78 -3.68 -14.10
CA ILE A 83 -6.93 -2.78 -14.22
C ILE A 83 -6.41 -1.39 -14.61
N GLU A 84 -6.47 -1.05 -15.89
CA GLU A 84 -5.87 0.18 -16.44
C GLU A 84 -6.51 1.48 -15.90
N GLU A 85 -7.74 1.44 -15.41
CA GLU A 85 -8.42 2.62 -14.86
C GLU A 85 -7.96 3.00 -13.44
N ILE A 86 -7.16 2.16 -12.79
CA ILE A 86 -6.69 2.38 -11.42
C ILE A 86 -5.18 2.65 -11.44
N THR A 87 -4.79 3.82 -10.95
CA THR A 87 -3.39 4.20 -10.76
C THR A 87 -2.97 3.88 -9.33
N ALA A 88 -1.88 3.13 -9.19
CA ALA A 88 -1.25 2.82 -7.92
C ALA A 88 0.13 3.47 -7.83
N THR A 89 0.53 3.95 -6.65
CA THR A 89 1.93 4.29 -6.36
C THR A 89 2.35 3.64 -5.06
N PHE A 90 3.61 3.22 -4.94
CA PHE A 90 4.13 2.51 -3.78
C PHE A 90 5.57 2.93 -3.54
N SER A 91 5.89 3.27 -2.30
CA SER A 91 7.24 3.51 -1.87
C SER A 91 7.47 2.97 -0.47
N MET A 92 8.73 2.62 -0.20
CA MET A 92 9.12 2.12 1.12
C MET A 92 10.46 2.73 1.54
N ASN A 93 10.53 3.20 2.78
CA ASN A 93 11.76 3.70 3.40
C ASN A 93 11.99 3.02 4.74
N GLY A 94 12.92 2.06 4.76
CA GLY A 94 13.00 1.10 5.86
C GLY A 94 11.76 0.23 5.87
N ASN A 95 11.00 0.27 6.97
CA ASN A 95 9.72 -0.42 7.09
C ASN A 95 8.51 0.52 6.93
N LYS A 96 8.71 1.80 6.62
CA LYS A 96 7.60 2.73 6.39
C LYS A 96 7.12 2.61 4.96
N VAL A 97 5.81 2.53 4.78
CA VAL A 97 5.14 2.42 3.48
C VAL A 97 4.32 3.68 3.23
N GLU A 98 4.43 4.21 2.02
CA GLU A 98 3.52 5.20 1.47
C GLU A 98 2.95 4.64 0.18
N PHE A 99 1.63 4.69 0.06
CA PHE A 99 0.90 4.01 -0.98
C PHE A 99 -0.29 4.85 -1.43
N THR A 100 -0.59 4.90 -2.72
CA THR A 100 -1.78 5.63 -3.22
C THR A 100 -2.60 4.76 -4.15
N MET A 101 -3.92 4.90 -4.10
CA MET A 101 -4.87 4.27 -5.03
C MET A 101 -5.84 5.29 -5.58
N GLU A 102 -5.82 5.48 -6.89
CA GLU A 102 -6.66 6.46 -7.56
C GLU A 102 -7.40 5.84 -8.73
N ARG A 103 -8.70 6.09 -8.79
CA ARG A 103 -9.50 5.94 -10.01
C ARG A 103 -10.10 7.29 -10.32
N LEU A 104 -9.68 7.87 -11.45
CA LEU A 104 -10.03 9.24 -11.84
C LEU A 104 -11.54 9.50 -11.71
N ASP A 105 -11.89 10.59 -11.03
CA ASP A 105 -13.27 11.03 -10.74
C ASP A 105 -14.14 10.02 -9.97
N VAL A 106 -13.55 8.97 -9.38
CA VAL A 106 -14.26 7.96 -8.58
C VAL A 106 -13.74 7.92 -7.16
N TYR A 107 -12.43 7.76 -6.96
CA TYR A 107 -11.83 7.79 -5.64
C TYR A 107 -10.35 8.15 -5.69
N SER A 108 -9.82 8.64 -4.58
CA SER A 108 -8.38 8.80 -4.33
C SER A 108 -8.09 8.50 -2.87
N TYR A 109 -7.18 7.58 -2.61
CA TYR A 109 -6.75 7.20 -1.26
C TYR A 109 -5.24 7.35 -1.12
N GLU A 110 -4.82 7.95 -0.02
CA GLU A 110 -3.44 8.03 0.46
C GLU A 110 -3.32 7.15 1.70
N LEU A 111 -2.47 6.14 1.61
CA LEU A 111 -2.27 5.10 2.62
C LEU A 111 -0.85 5.24 3.18
N THR A 112 -0.75 5.45 4.48
CA THR A 112 0.54 5.49 5.18
C THR A 112 0.59 4.40 6.23
N GLY A 113 1.73 3.73 6.37
CA GLY A 113 1.78 2.58 7.27
C GLY A 113 3.17 2.02 7.51
N ILE A 114 3.17 0.86 8.16
CA ILE A 114 4.35 0.07 8.47
C ILE A 114 4.22 -1.30 7.80
N PHE A 115 5.31 -1.73 7.19
CA PHE A 115 5.50 -3.10 6.72
C PHE A 115 6.12 -3.95 7.83
N HIS A 116 5.42 -5.03 8.19
CA HIS A 116 5.81 -6.05 9.14
C HIS A 116 6.15 -7.31 8.35
N ASN A 117 7.45 -7.49 8.04
CA ASN A 117 7.97 -8.69 7.41
C ASN A 117 8.10 -9.82 8.45
N GLU A 118 7.55 -10.99 8.15
CA GLU A 118 7.63 -12.19 8.98
C GLU A 118 8.54 -13.25 8.34
N SER A 119 8.89 -14.28 9.10
CA SER A 119 9.67 -15.40 8.53
C SER A 119 8.89 -16.24 7.52
N ASP A 120 7.56 -16.12 7.55
CA ASP A 120 6.62 -16.76 6.65
C ASP A 120 5.84 -15.64 5.96
N ASP A 121 6.09 -15.45 4.66
CA ASP A 121 5.52 -14.37 3.87
C ASP A 121 3.99 -14.34 3.95
N SER A 122 3.32 -15.48 4.18
CA SER A 122 1.86 -15.54 4.34
C SER A 122 1.33 -14.74 5.55
N ASN A 123 2.21 -14.36 6.47
CA ASN A 123 1.94 -13.51 7.64
C ASN A 123 2.50 -12.09 7.50
N ASP A 124 3.04 -11.74 6.34
CA ASP A 124 3.43 -10.38 6.08
C ASP A 124 2.21 -9.46 6.14
N LEU A 125 2.40 -8.31 6.78
CA LEU A 125 1.36 -7.31 6.98
C LEU A 125 1.90 -5.94 6.63
N MET A 126 1.19 -5.21 5.77
CA MET A 126 1.29 -3.75 5.74
C MET A 126 0.06 -3.18 6.42
N ALA A 127 0.22 -2.18 7.28
CA ALA A 127 -0.93 -1.60 7.94
C ALA A 127 -0.67 -0.17 8.42
N GLY A 128 -1.74 0.61 8.52
CA GLY A 128 -1.68 1.96 9.06
C GLY A 128 -2.97 2.73 8.82
N GLU A 129 -2.84 4.03 8.60
CA GLU A 129 -3.98 4.93 8.44
C GLU A 129 -4.08 5.40 6.99
N TYR A 130 -5.31 5.61 6.54
CA TYR A 130 -5.58 6.21 5.24
C TYR A 130 -6.41 7.47 5.38
N GLU A 131 -6.20 8.38 4.45
CA GLU A 131 -7.06 9.52 4.16
C GLU A 131 -7.42 9.48 2.67
N GLY A 132 -8.60 9.96 2.29
CA GLY A 132 -9.00 9.92 0.90
C GLY A 132 -10.37 10.50 0.64
N ASN A 133 -10.87 10.24 -0.56
CA ASN A 133 -12.18 10.65 -1.01
C ASN A 133 -12.78 9.53 -1.89
N ASN A 134 -14.04 9.19 -1.66
CA ASN A 134 -14.74 8.11 -2.38
C ASN A 134 -15.68 8.62 -3.50
N GLY A 135 -15.45 9.85 -3.97
CA GLY A 135 -16.24 10.54 -4.99
C GLY A 135 -17.38 11.37 -4.42
N PHE A 136 -17.76 11.18 -3.16
CA PHE A 136 -18.86 11.89 -2.52
C PHE A 136 -18.42 12.74 -1.33
N TYR A 137 -17.54 12.20 -0.50
CA TYR A 137 -17.05 12.84 0.71
C TYR A 137 -15.64 12.35 1.03
N ASP A 138 -14.97 13.11 1.89
CA ASP A 138 -13.67 12.74 2.43
C ASP A 138 -13.86 11.62 3.46
N VAL A 139 -12.94 10.66 3.44
CA VAL A 139 -12.96 9.47 4.27
C VAL A 139 -11.58 9.24 4.87
N GLU A 140 -11.55 8.73 6.09
CA GLU A 140 -10.33 8.36 6.80
C GLU A 140 -10.59 7.06 7.56
N GLY A 141 -9.53 6.32 7.86
CA GLY A 141 -9.68 5.07 8.59
C GLY A 141 -8.39 4.27 8.69
N PHE A 142 -8.55 2.99 8.97
CA PHE A 142 -7.46 2.03 9.07
C PHE A 142 -7.37 1.23 7.77
N TRP A 143 -6.16 0.97 7.29
CA TRP A 143 -5.94 0.04 6.20
C TRP A 143 -4.98 -1.05 6.61
N PHE A 144 -5.12 -2.20 5.95
CA PHE A 144 -4.15 -3.26 6.02
C PHE A 144 -4.03 -3.99 4.69
N ALA A 145 -2.91 -4.66 4.48
CA ALA A 145 -2.68 -5.53 3.36
C ALA A 145 -1.94 -6.79 3.80
N PHE A 146 -2.36 -7.93 3.27
CA PHE A 146 -1.71 -9.23 3.47
C PHE A 146 -1.41 -9.85 2.09
N ARG A 147 -0.52 -10.85 2.06
CA ARG A 147 -0.16 -11.52 0.81
C ARG A 147 -1.33 -12.18 0.13
N TYR A 148 -1.42 -11.99 -1.18
CA TYR A 148 -2.41 -12.61 -2.02
C TYR A 148 -1.74 -13.41 -3.13
N ASP A 149 -1.95 -14.73 -3.11
CA ASP A 149 -1.51 -15.62 -4.17
C ASP A 149 -2.54 -15.60 -5.31
N PHE A 150 -2.19 -14.93 -6.40
CA PHE A 150 -3.03 -14.88 -7.59
C PHE A 150 -3.20 -16.28 -8.20
N PRO A 151 -4.44 -16.69 -8.55
CA PRO A 151 -4.66 -17.92 -9.29
C PRO A 151 -3.90 -17.92 -10.61
N PRO A 152 -3.37 -19.08 -11.06
CA PRO A 152 -2.78 -19.17 -12.37
C PRO A 152 -3.84 -18.91 -13.46
N ALA A 153 -3.42 -18.27 -14.55
CA ALA A 153 -4.30 -17.94 -15.67
C ALA A 153 -5.12 -19.15 -16.15
N GLY A 154 -6.45 -18.99 -16.20
CA GLY A 154 -7.37 -20.04 -16.65
C GLY A 154 -7.74 -21.09 -15.60
N ALA A 155 -7.38 -20.91 -14.32
CA ALA A 155 -7.89 -21.72 -13.23
C ALA A 155 -9.43 -21.64 -13.14
N ALA A 156 -10.09 -22.74 -12.78
CA ALA A 156 -11.49 -22.71 -12.35
C ALA A 156 -11.52 -22.33 -10.87
N ILE A 157 -12.29 -21.30 -10.53
CA ILE A 157 -12.09 -20.48 -9.31
C ILE A 157 -13.32 -20.54 -8.40
N GLU A 158 -14.23 -21.50 -8.65
CA GLU A 158 -15.32 -21.75 -7.72
C GLU A 158 -14.74 -22.19 -6.37
N GLY A 159 -14.73 -21.26 -5.41
CA GLY A 159 -14.33 -21.50 -4.03
C GLY A 159 -12.87 -21.24 -3.67
N TYR A 160 -12.05 -20.63 -4.53
CA TYR A 160 -10.71 -20.20 -4.10
C TYR A 160 -10.80 -18.84 -3.39
N ASN A 161 -10.70 -18.88 -2.07
CA ASN A 161 -10.52 -17.69 -1.24
C ASN A 161 -9.28 -17.90 -0.36
N PRO A 162 -8.13 -17.27 -0.65
CA PRO A 162 -6.91 -17.46 0.13
C PRO A 162 -7.02 -16.96 1.59
N LEU A 163 -8.12 -16.27 1.92
CA LEU A 163 -8.46 -15.81 3.26
C LEU A 163 -9.41 -16.73 4.01
N GLU A 164 -9.95 -17.76 3.35
CA GLU A 164 -10.90 -18.66 3.98
C GLU A 164 -10.26 -19.32 5.21
N GLY A 165 -10.90 -19.12 6.37
CA GLY A 165 -10.42 -19.67 7.64
C GLY A 165 -9.29 -18.88 8.32
N ARG A 166 -8.83 -17.76 7.74
CA ARG A 166 -7.76 -16.92 8.32
C ARG A 166 -8.26 -15.68 9.07
N LYS A 167 -9.57 -15.56 9.29
CA LYS A 167 -10.15 -14.37 9.95
C LYS A 167 -9.52 -14.07 11.29
N ASP A 168 -9.71 -14.98 12.25
CA ASP A 168 -9.23 -14.79 13.62
C ASP A 168 -7.70 -14.60 13.68
N GLU A 169 -6.97 -15.24 12.76
CA GLU A 169 -5.52 -15.12 12.63
C GLU A 169 -5.10 -13.70 12.20
N ILE A 170 -5.75 -13.15 11.17
CA ILE A 170 -5.45 -11.81 10.64
C ILE A 170 -5.84 -10.73 11.65
N GLU A 171 -6.99 -10.87 12.30
CA GLU A 171 -7.43 -9.92 13.34
C GLU A 171 -6.45 -9.88 14.51
N GLU A 172 -6.03 -11.06 15.00
CA GLU A 172 -5.03 -11.16 16.06
C GLU A 172 -3.67 -10.60 15.61
N LEU A 173 -3.24 -10.88 14.37
CA LEU A 173 -2.01 -10.34 13.81
C LEU A 173 -2.03 -8.81 13.77
N ILE A 174 -3.10 -8.21 13.25
CA ILE A 174 -3.30 -6.76 13.22
C ILE A 174 -3.21 -6.22 14.65
N LYS A 175 -3.98 -6.76 15.59
CA LYS A 175 -3.98 -6.33 16.98
C LYS A 175 -2.61 -6.39 17.63
N VAL A 176 -1.86 -7.47 17.43
CA VAL A 176 -0.52 -7.64 18.01
C VAL A 176 0.50 -6.68 17.39
N LYS A 177 0.41 -6.40 16.09
CA LYS A 177 1.41 -5.60 15.36
C LYS A 177 1.14 -4.10 15.42
N THR A 178 -0.13 -3.70 15.44
CA THR A 178 -0.55 -2.29 15.30
C THR A 178 -1.24 -1.76 16.56
N GLY A 179 -1.85 -2.65 17.36
CA GLY A 179 -2.69 -2.26 18.50
C GLY A 179 -4.13 -1.90 18.13
N TYR A 180 -4.49 -1.89 16.84
CA TYR A 180 -5.86 -1.66 16.40
C TYR A 180 -6.70 -2.94 16.51
N GLU A 181 -8.00 -2.77 16.78
CA GLU A 181 -8.97 -3.86 16.74
C GLU A 181 -9.79 -3.75 15.45
N VAL A 182 -9.99 -4.89 14.79
CA VAL A 182 -10.77 -5.01 13.55
C VAL A 182 -11.79 -6.14 13.70
N ASP A 183 -12.95 -6.02 13.05
CA ASP A 183 -13.90 -7.13 12.87
C ASP A 183 -14.14 -7.34 11.38
N LEU A 184 -13.51 -8.37 10.82
CA LEU A 184 -13.47 -8.61 9.39
C LEU A 184 -14.63 -9.48 8.93
N ASP A 185 -15.48 -8.95 8.05
CA ASP A 185 -16.43 -9.78 7.29
C ASP A 185 -15.86 -10.13 5.89
N PHE A 186 -15.13 -11.25 5.82
CA PHE A 186 -14.55 -11.74 4.56
C PHE A 186 -15.58 -12.12 3.49
N PHE A 187 -16.86 -12.30 3.85
CA PHE A 187 -17.90 -12.44 2.83
C PHE A 187 -18.05 -11.17 2.01
N GLU A 188 -17.75 -10.00 2.56
CA GLU A 188 -17.83 -8.73 1.84
C GLU A 188 -16.60 -8.49 0.95
N LEU A 189 -15.43 -8.97 1.38
CA LEU A 189 -14.16 -8.85 0.65
C LEU A 189 -14.04 -9.74 -0.60
N THR A 190 -14.95 -10.71 -0.76
CA THR A 190 -14.90 -11.70 -1.85
C THR A 190 -16.16 -11.76 -2.73
N LYS A 191 -17.12 -10.85 -2.51
CA LYS A 191 -18.26 -10.60 -3.43
C LYS A 191 -17.74 -10.09 -4.78
#